data_AF-A0A3M2W291-F1
#
_entry.id   AF-A0A3M2W291-F1
#
_cell.length_a   1.000
_cell.length_b   1.000
_cell.length_c   1.000
_cell.angle_alpha   90.00
_cell.angle_beta   90.00
_cell.angle_gamma   90.00
#
_symmetry.space_group_name_H-M   'P 1'
#
loop_
_entity.id
_entity.type
_entity.pdbx_description
1 polymer ?
#
loop_
_entity_poly.entity_id
_entity_poly.type
_entity_poly.pdbx_seq_one_letter_code
_entity_poly.pdbx_strand_id
1 'polypeptide(L)' 'MIDKLQCNDETALHHYRTLAPHAVRAHPSDEHLLPLYFARGAGGTFSIAYQGFTMGALGMDIYRFD' A
#
# COMPACT_ATOMS: atom_id res chain seq x y z
N MET A 1 -4.90 0.82 -3.50
CA MET A 1 -4.18 0.68 -2.22
C MET A 1 -4.80 1.58 -1.16
N ILE A 2 -4.80 2.91 -1.36
CA ILE A 2 -5.36 3.89 -0.41
C ILE A 2 -6.77 3.53 0.07
N ASP A 3 -7.73 3.30 -0.83
CA ASP A 3 -9.10 2.95 -0.43
C ASP A 3 -9.16 1.68 0.44
N LYS A 4 -8.24 0.72 0.19
CA LYS A 4 -8.15 -0.52 0.96
C LYS A 4 -7.56 -0.28 2.35
N LEU A 5 -6.61 0.65 2.47
CA LEU A 5 -6.09 1.11 3.77
C LEU A 5 -7.16 1.89 4.55
N GLN A 6 -7.92 2.78 3.89
CA GLN A 6 -9.00 3.56 4.52
C GLN A 6 -10.13 2.69 5.04
N CYS A 7 -10.55 1.68 4.27
CA CYS A 7 -11.58 0.74 4.68
C CYS A 7 -11.08 -0.39 5.58
N ASN A 8 -9.77 -0.40 5.91
CA ASN A 8 -9.13 -1.49 6.64
C ASN A 8 -9.42 -2.89 6.04
N ASP A 9 -9.43 -2.99 4.72
CA ASP A 9 -9.77 -4.20 3.96
C ASP A 9 -8.57 -5.16 3.92
N GLU A 10 -8.34 -5.87 5.04
CA GLU A 10 -7.20 -6.77 5.19
C GLU A 10 -7.11 -7.84 4.11
N THR A 11 -8.24 -8.38 3.68
CA THR A 11 -8.27 -9.38 2.62
C THR A 11 -7.76 -8.79 1.31
N ALA A 12 -8.24 -7.62 0.89
CA ALA A 12 -7.75 -6.99 -0.32
C ALA A 12 -6.27 -6.58 -0.24
N LEU A 13 -5.81 -6.19 0.95
CA LEU A 13 -4.41 -5.85 1.19
C LEU A 13 -3.52 -7.10 1.10
N HIS A 14 -3.76 -8.13 1.91
CA HIS A 14 -2.94 -9.35 1.90
C HIS A 14 -3.01 -10.13 0.58
N HIS A 15 -4.10 -9.99 -0.18
CA HIS A 15 -4.26 -10.59 -1.51
C HIS A 15 -4.10 -9.57 -2.65
N TYR A 16 -3.42 -8.44 -2.42
CA TYR A 16 -3.28 -7.39 -3.45
C TYR A 16 -2.70 -7.93 -4.77
N ARG A 17 -1.80 -8.92 -4.68
CA ARG A 17 -1.10 -9.51 -5.82
C ARG A 17 -2.05 -10.15 -6.84
N THR A 18 -3.19 -10.68 -6.38
CA THR A 18 -4.21 -11.33 -7.22
C THR A 18 -5.43 -10.45 -7.45
N LEU A 19 -5.77 -9.59 -6.48
CA LEU A 19 -6.98 -8.78 -6.52
C LEU A 19 -6.79 -7.38 -7.13
N ALA A 20 -5.59 -6.81 -7.02
CA ALA A 20 -5.34 -5.48 -7.57
C ALA A 20 -4.94 -5.56 -9.05
N PRO A 21 -5.46 -4.67 -9.90
CA PRO A 21 -5.15 -4.67 -11.32
C PRO A 21 -3.66 -4.41 -11.53
N HIS A 22 -3.04 -5.20 -12.41
CA HIS A 22 -1.63 -5.09 -12.77
C HIS A 22 -0.62 -5.21 -11.60
N ALA A 23 -1.03 -5.74 -10.44
CA ALA A 23 -0.19 -5.81 -9.24
C ALA A 23 1.15 -6.50 -9.49
N VAL A 24 1.16 -7.65 -10.17
CA VAL A 24 2.39 -8.38 -10.51
C VAL A 24 3.28 -7.60 -11.48
N ARG A 25 2.71 -6.76 -12.35
CA ARG A 25 3.49 -5.89 -13.24
C ARG A 25 4.11 -4.73 -12.47
N ALA A 26 3.34 -4.09 -11.59
CA ALA A 26 3.78 -2.96 -10.78
C ALA A 26 4.76 -3.38 -9.67
N HIS A 27 4.58 -4.57 -9.12
CA HIS A 27 5.39 -5.16 -8.05
C HIS A 27 5.74 -6.63 -8.40
N PRO A 28 6.81 -6.86 -9.19
CA PRO A 28 7.24 -8.19 -9.63
C PRO A 28 7.60 -9.15 -8.49
N SER A 29 7.91 -8.61 -7.31
CA SER A 29 8.09 -9.29 -6.02
C SER A 29 7.49 -8.42 -4.90
N ASP A 30 7.43 -8.93 -3.67
CA ASP A 30 6.68 -8.28 -2.57
C ASP A 30 7.44 -7.14 -1.87
N GLU A 31 8.75 -7.00 -2.10
CA GLU A 31 9.66 -6.17 -1.29
C GLU A 31 9.22 -4.72 -1.14
N HIS A 32 8.60 -4.14 -2.17
CA HIS A 32 8.17 -2.74 -2.15
C HIS A 32 7.00 -2.47 -1.21
N LEU A 33 6.19 -3.48 -0.90
CA LEU A 33 5.00 -3.35 -0.03
C LEU A 33 5.22 -3.92 1.37
N LEU A 34 6.27 -4.71 1.60
CA LEU A 34 6.58 -5.21 2.95
C LEU A 34 6.73 -4.09 4.01
N PRO A 35 7.38 -2.95 3.72
CA PRO A 35 7.47 -1.85 4.69
C PRO A 35 6.10 -1.29 5.10
N LEU A 36 5.14 -1.24 4.18
CA LEU A 36 3.76 -0.82 4.47
C LEU A 36 3.12 -1.74 5.51
N TYR A 37 3.24 -3.06 5.33
CA TYR A 37 2.66 -4.04 6.25
C TYR A 37 3.34 -4.03 7.62
N PHE A 38 4.66 -3.83 7.66
CA PHE A 38 5.38 -3.67 8.91
C PHE A 38 4.86 -2.45 9.69
N ALA A 39 4.80 -1.28 9.05
CA ALA A 39 4.32 -0.06 9.68
C ALA A 39 2.86 -0.18 10.15
N ARG A 40 1.99 -0.77 9.33
CA ARG A 40 0.58 -1.03 9.68
C ARG A 40 0.45 -1.98 10.88
N GLY A 41 1.27 -3.05 10.93
CA GLY A 41 1.24 -4.00 12.03
C GLY A 41 1.79 -3.45 13.35
N ALA A 42 2.64 -2.42 13.28
CA ALA A 42 3.23 -1.77 14.45
C ALA A 42 2.46 -0.55 14.96
N GLY A 43 1.73 0.14 14.08
CA GLY A 43 0.90 1.31 14.43
C GLY A 43 -0.59 0.99 14.50
N GLY A 44 -1.42 2.03 14.52
CA GLY A 44 -2.88 1.90 14.57
C GLY A 44 -3.58 2.74 13.50
N THR A 45 -3.95 3.97 13.87
CA THR A 45 -4.84 4.81 13.05
C THR A 45 -4.15 5.21 11.75
N PHE A 46 -4.74 4.81 10.62
CA PHE A 46 -4.24 5.15 9.30
C PHE A 46 -4.53 6.61 8.93
N SER A 47 -3.51 7.29 8.42
CA SER A 47 -3.66 8.58 7.73
C SER A 47 -2.65 8.72 6.59
N ILE A 48 -2.91 9.68 5.70
CA ILE A 48 -2.05 9.97 4.55
C ILE A 48 -1.29 11.26 4.84
N ALA A 49 0.04 11.17 4.90
CA ALA A 49 0.90 12.33 5.11
C ALA A 49 1.22 13.04 3.80
N TYR A 50 1.33 12.29 2.70
CA TYR A 50 1.58 12.82 1.37
C TYR A 50 1.08 11.86 0.29
N GLN A 51 0.63 12.39 -0.85
CA GLN A 51 0.27 11.63 -2.04
C GLN A 51 1.00 12.20 -3.24
N GLY A 52 1.60 11.32 -4.04
CA GLY A 52 2.36 11.75 -5.19
C GLY A 52 2.63 10.62 -6.16
N PHE A 53 2.81 10.99 -7.42
CA PHE A 53 3.14 10.05 -8.47
C PHE A 53 4.05 10.72 -9.49
N THR A 54 5.12 10.04 -9.87
CA THR A 54 6.11 10.57 -10.81
C THR A 54 6.59 9.48 -11.77
N MET A 55 7.26 9.90 -12.84
CA MET A 55 7.89 9.00 -13.83
C MET A 55 6.94 7.93 -14.40
N GLY A 56 5.63 8.18 -14.43
CA GLY A 56 4.63 7.29 -15.01
C GLY A 56 4.35 5.98 -14.24
N ALA A 57 5.18 5.62 -13.25
CA ALA A 57 5.04 4.37 -12.49
C ALA A 57 5.53 4.46 -11.03
N LEU A 58 6.08 5.60 -10.58
CA LEU A 58 6.66 5.73 -9.25
C LEU A 58 5.66 6.41 -8.29
N GLY A 59 5.02 5.60 -7.44
CA GLY A 59 4.23 6.10 -6.32
C GLY A 59 5.11 6.67 -5.22
N MET A 60 4.79 7.87 -4.78
CA MET A 60 5.51 8.62 -3.75
C MET A 60 4.68 8.80 -2.48
N ASP A 61 3.64 8.00 -2.30
CA ASP A 61 2.73 8.10 -1.16
C ASP A 61 3.47 7.87 0.17
N ILE A 62 3.14 8.68 1.17
CA ILE A 62 3.62 8.53 2.54
C ILE A 62 2.42 8.30 3.44
N TYR A 63 2.40 7.14 4.10
CA TYR A 63 1.36 6.74 5.02
C TYR A 63 1.85 6.80 6.46
N ARG A 64 0.93 7.09 7.38
CA ARG A 64 1.18 7.12 8.82
C ARG A 64 0.21 6.17 9.52
N PHE A 65 0.72 5.49 10.55
CA PHE A 65 -0.03 4.58 11.42
C PHE A 65 0.31 4.95 12.87
N ASP A 66 -0.63 5.59 13.58
CA ASP A 66 -0.47 6.09 14.96
C ASP A 66 -1.00 5.14 16.03
#